data_AF-A0A1F5U556-F1
#
_entry.id   AF-A0A1F5U556-F1
#
_cell.length_a   1.000
_cell.length_b   1.000
_cell.length_c   1.000
_cell.angle_alpha   90.00
_cell.angle_beta   90.00
_cell.angle_gamma   90.00
#
_symmetry.space_group_name_H-M   'P 1'
#
loop_
_entity.id
_entity.type
_entity.pdbx_description
1 polymer ?
#
loop_
_entity_poly.entity_id
_entity_poly.type
_entity_poly.pdbx_seq_one_letter_code
_entity_poly.pdbx_strand_id
1 'polypeptide(L)'
;MKTFIQMILMVLSFFSLACADIETFVPKAVQIGDPAVSYANIEFTADGRYMVWFEMVEKGKAGGTVWHCAIDPKTGELSPRDGKGFRAYESSFMGRANPGMDAKGSYYVGLDNKGSLILVRPASGISGQVSVLPTPPDITRRAIYPTNLPAQSSGFVYWIKNEKQPGGGMSRQNNWFELQTISLEDPERIHTVARQDRPKKGFAPMDIGFVRWIGGKTLLTYGVFDEDKRVQIMAYDANNPKSGSKPLTDDPHSKIDPFGWTYNGSEILLAGIDGKAVGQVYIRKSGESRFNQTETIVPTNSGLEKPGLAQSFEPFEFGGKAYAVYQINNRPQQAFFWNITFSQPGEIWMTTLFQEHQQQWRLTPGSDTPVAEPEPVVGDGKAWVFYNATPKEGFMAGVWKLYRAETPLDSKGSSTRMLNTK
;
A
#
# COMPACT_ATOMS: atom_id res chain seq x y z
N MET A 1 -14.28 15.26 61.68
CA MET A 1 -15.33 15.07 60.64
C MET A 1 -15.18 16.01 59.45
N LYS A 2 -15.02 17.34 59.65
CA LYS A 2 -14.82 18.30 58.53
C LYS A 2 -13.59 18.01 57.65
N THR A 3 -12.48 17.57 58.22
CA THR A 3 -11.23 17.25 57.49
C THR A 3 -11.31 15.98 56.64
N PHE A 4 -12.13 15.00 57.03
CA PHE A 4 -12.29 13.74 56.27
C PHE A 4 -13.18 13.94 55.03
N ILE A 5 -14.20 14.80 55.14
CA ILE A 5 -15.08 15.17 54.03
C ILE A 5 -14.32 16.00 52.96
N GLN A 6 -13.40 16.87 53.38
CA GLN A 6 -12.54 17.63 52.47
C GLN A 6 -11.59 16.74 51.67
N MET A 7 -11.05 15.67 52.26
CA MET A 7 -10.16 14.73 51.58
C MET A 7 -10.90 13.86 50.56
N ILE A 8 -12.13 13.41 50.88
CA ILE A 8 -12.99 12.66 49.94
C ILE A 8 -13.43 13.53 48.76
N LEU A 9 -13.78 14.80 49.00
CA LEU A 9 -14.11 15.75 47.93
C LEU A 9 -12.90 16.05 47.04
N MET A 10 -11.68 16.10 47.60
CA MET A 10 -10.45 16.32 46.81
C MET A 10 -10.11 15.09 45.95
N VAL A 11 -10.28 13.87 46.47
CA VAL A 11 -10.09 12.62 45.70
C VAL A 11 -11.17 12.47 44.61
N LEU A 12 -12.42 12.83 44.87
CA LEU A 12 -13.49 12.84 43.85
C LEU A 12 -13.28 13.94 42.79
N SER A 13 -12.70 15.08 43.16
CA SER A 13 -12.35 16.15 42.22
C SER A 13 -11.19 15.73 41.31
N PHE A 14 -10.21 14.97 41.83
CA PHE A 14 -9.11 14.41 41.04
C PHE A 14 -9.57 13.28 40.10
N PHE A 15 -10.60 12.50 40.47
CA PHE A 15 -11.19 11.50 39.57
C PHE A 15 -12.14 12.09 38.52
N SER A 16 -12.76 13.24 38.78
CA SER A 16 -13.70 13.88 37.83
C SER A 16 -13.01 14.69 36.73
N LEU A 17 -11.71 14.96 36.82
CA LEU A 17 -10.94 15.75 35.84
C LEU A 17 -10.22 14.89 34.78
N ALA A 18 -10.33 13.56 34.85
CA ALA A 18 -9.65 12.63 33.92
C ALA A 18 -10.58 11.95 32.91
N CYS A 19 -11.89 12.22 32.95
CA CYS A 19 -12.80 11.89 31.85
C CYS A 19 -12.94 13.10 30.93
N ALA A 20 -11.83 13.57 30.36
CA ALA A 20 -11.95 14.32 29.13
C ALA A 20 -12.60 13.36 28.13
N ASP A 21 -13.79 13.70 27.64
CA ASP A 21 -14.48 12.95 26.60
C ASP A 21 -13.49 12.70 25.46
N ILE A 22 -12.99 11.46 25.35
CA ILE A 22 -12.27 11.03 24.17
C ILE A 22 -13.33 11.07 23.08
N GLU A 23 -13.35 12.16 22.32
CA GLU A 23 -14.27 12.33 21.20
C GLU A 23 -14.07 11.12 20.30
N THR A 24 -15.08 10.25 20.31
CA THR A 24 -14.98 8.97 19.62
C THR A 24 -15.01 9.28 18.14
N PHE A 25 -13.91 8.98 17.44
CA PHE A 25 -13.83 9.17 16.00
C PHE A 25 -14.97 8.42 15.31
N VAL A 26 -15.80 9.16 14.57
CA VAL A 26 -16.88 8.59 13.75
C VAL A 26 -16.38 8.49 12.31
N PRO A 27 -16.31 7.28 11.72
CA PRO A 27 -15.82 7.10 10.36
C PRO A 27 -16.67 7.90 9.36
N LYS A 28 -16.00 8.64 8.48
CA LYS A 28 -16.63 9.41 7.40
C LYS A 28 -15.89 9.12 6.11
N ALA A 29 -16.59 8.59 5.12
CA ALA A 29 -16.06 8.35 3.79
C ALA A 29 -17.02 8.88 2.74
N VAL A 30 -16.46 9.47 1.67
CA VAL A 30 -17.22 10.01 0.55
C VAL A 30 -16.78 9.32 -0.74
N GLN A 31 -17.74 8.97 -1.59
CA GLN A 31 -17.42 8.57 -2.95
C GLN A 31 -16.93 9.79 -3.73
N ILE A 32 -15.82 9.65 -4.43
CA ILE A 32 -15.24 10.70 -5.28
C ILE A 32 -15.01 10.15 -6.69
N GLY A 33 -14.62 11.01 -7.63
CA GLY A 33 -14.57 10.64 -9.04
C GLY A 33 -15.97 10.60 -9.68
N ASP A 34 -16.02 10.15 -10.92
CA ASP A 34 -17.23 9.86 -11.67
C ASP A 34 -17.76 8.46 -11.28
N PRO A 35 -18.99 8.33 -10.74
CA PRO A 35 -19.58 7.04 -10.38
C PRO A 35 -19.71 6.01 -11.52
N ALA A 36 -19.63 6.43 -12.78
CA ALA A 36 -19.67 5.55 -13.94
C ALA A 36 -18.29 5.02 -14.35
N VAL A 37 -17.21 5.59 -13.81
CA VAL A 37 -15.82 5.23 -14.13
C VAL A 37 -15.30 4.18 -13.15
N SER A 38 -14.56 3.21 -13.66
CA SER A 38 -13.97 2.12 -12.88
C SER A 38 -12.52 2.45 -12.53
N TYR A 39 -12.29 2.88 -11.29
CA TYR A 39 -10.97 3.25 -10.78
C TYR A 39 -10.29 2.03 -10.18
N ALA A 40 -9.22 1.54 -10.79
CA ALA A 40 -8.41 0.45 -10.24
C ALA A 40 -6.95 0.86 -10.07
N ASN A 41 -6.23 0.22 -9.15
CA ASN A 41 -4.80 0.49 -8.89
C ASN A 41 -4.54 1.98 -8.70
N ILE A 42 -5.23 2.55 -7.73
CA ILE A 42 -5.02 3.92 -7.35
C ILE A 42 -3.73 3.95 -6.55
N GLU A 43 -2.80 4.81 -6.95
CA GLU A 43 -1.49 4.93 -6.35
C GLU A 43 -1.14 6.42 -6.29
N PHE A 44 -0.37 6.84 -5.29
CA PHE A 44 -0.01 8.25 -5.12
C PHE A 44 1.48 8.48 -5.27
N THR A 45 1.85 9.58 -5.91
CA THR A 45 3.26 9.98 -5.95
C THR A 45 3.76 10.27 -4.54
N ALA A 46 5.04 10.01 -4.26
CA ALA A 46 5.60 10.13 -2.92
C ALA A 46 5.52 11.56 -2.33
N ASP A 47 5.36 12.58 -3.18
CA ASP A 47 5.12 13.98 -2.79
C ASP A 47 3.63 14.31 -2.58
N GLY A 48 2.74 13.32 -2.71
CA GLY A 48 1.29 13.46 -2.57
C GLY A 48 0.61 14.32 -3.63
N ARG A 49 1.33 14.78 -4.67
CA ARG A 49 0.79 15.75 -5.64
C ARG A 49 -0.11 15.15 -6.68
N TYR A 50 0.11 13.89 -7.05
CA TYR A 50 -0.61 13.24 -8.13
C TYR A 50 -1.16 11.88 -7.72
N MET A 51 -2.40 11.63 -8.15
CA MET A 51 -2.98 10.29 -8.17
C MET A 51 -2.70 9.67 -9.55
N VAL A 52 -2.11 8.49 -9.57
CA VAL A 52 -1.91 7.65 -10.76
C VAL A 52 -2.88 6.49 -10.66
N TRP A 53 -3.63 6.20 -11.72
CA TRP A 53 -4.65 5.15 -11.65
C TRP A 53 -4.94 4.53 -13.02
N PHE A 54 -5.61 3.37 -13.02
CA PHE A 54 -5.99 2.63 -14.21
C PHE A 54 -7.51 2.61 -14.38
N GLU A 55 -7.98 3.08 -15.53
CA GLU A 55 -9.39 2.98 -15.93
C GLU A 55 -9.64 1.64 -16.63
N MET A 56 -10.51 0.81 -16.05
CA MET A 56 -11.04 -0.35 -16.74
C MET A 56 -12.17 0.07 -17.68
N VAL A 57 -11.86 0.20 -18.97
CA VAL A 57 -12.78 0.76 -19.98
C VAL A 57 -13.89 -0.20 -20.43
N GLU A 58 -13.69 -1.51 -20.26
CA GLU A 58 -14.67 -2.52 -20.67
C GLU A 58 -14.84 -3.63 -19.62
N LYS A 59 -16.09 -3.90 -19.22
CA LYS A 59 -16.42 -4.99 -18.29
C LYS A 59 -15.90 -6.32 -18.82
N GLY A 60 -15.22 -7.08 -17.96
CA GLY A 60 -14.68 -8.39 -18.31
C GLY A 60 -13.46 -8.38 -19.25
N LYS A 61 -12.98 -7.21 -19.70
CA LYS A 61 -11.71 -7.10 -20.44
C LYS A 61 -10.61 -6.55 -19.53
N ALA A 62 -9.39 -7.00 -19.79
CA ALA A 62 -8.22 -6.52 -19.09
C ALA A 62 -7.66 -5.20 -19.67
N GLY A 63 -8.18 -4.69 -20.79
CA GLY A 63 -7.68 -3.46 -21.41
C GLY A 63 -8.17 -2.19 -20.70
N GLY A 64 -7.38 -1.13 -20.78
CA GLY A 64 -7.73 0.15 -20.18
C GLY A 64 -6.72 1.25 -20.44
N THR A 65 -6.90 2.34 -19.70
CA THR A 65 -6.11 3.56 -19.85
C THR A 65 -5.46 3.92 -18.52
N VAL A 66 -4.17 4.28 -18.55
CA VAL A 66 -3.48 4.85 -17.39
C VAL A 66 -3.67 6.36 -17.39
N TRP A 67 -4.10 6.89 -16.25
CA TRP A 67 -4.36 8.30 -16.03
C TRP A 67 -3.52 8.83 -14.87
N HIS A 68 -3.28 10.14 -14.86
CA HIS A 68 -2.98 10.85 -13.62
C HIS A 68 -3.80 12.12 -13.49
N CYS A 69 -4.00 12.58 -12.25
CA CYS A 69 -4.58 13.88 -11.95
C CYS A 69 -3.90 14.51 -10.72
N ALA A 70 -4.09 15.81 -10.51
CA ALA A 70 -3.61 16.47 -9.29
C ALA A 70 -4.57 16.22 -8.12
N ILE A 71 -4.05 16.41 -6.90
CA ILE A 71 -4.83 16.41 -5.66
C ILE A 71 -4.63 17.75 -4.98
N ASP A 72 -5.71 18.36 -4.52
CA ASP A 72 -5.63 19.55 -3.69
C ASP A 72 -5.14 19.16 -2.28
N PRO A 73 -3.95 19.60 -1.84
CA PRO A 73 -3.40 19.23 -0.55
C PRO A 73 -4.23 19.74 0.64
N LYS A 74 -5.10 20.75 0.45
CA LYS A 74 -5.92 21.30 1.54
C LYS A 74 -7.22 20.54 1.75
N THR A 75 -7.77 19.99 0.68
CA THR A 75 -9.11 19.40 0.68
C THR A 75 -9.10 17.90 0.41
N GLY A 76 -8.02 17.36 -0.15
CA GLY A 76 -7.92 15.99 -0.65
C GLY A 76 -8.82 15.73 -1.86
N GLU A 77 -9.24 16.76 -2.59
CA GLU A 77 -10.09 16.63 -3.78
C GLU A 77 -9.24 16.42 -5.05
N LEU A 78 -9.79 15.66 -6.01
CA LEU A 78 -9.17 15.43 -7.31
C LEU A 78 -9.34 16.65 -8.21
N SER A 79 -8.32 16.94 -9.02
CA SER A 79 -8.38 17.97 -10.06
C SER A 79 -7.86 17.41 -11.39
N PRO A 80 -8.74 17.17 -12.39
CA PRO A 80 -10.20 17.37 -12.38
C PRO A 80 -10.94 16.41 -11.43
N ARG A 81 -12.19 16.74 -11.09
CA ARG A 81 -13.00 16.02 -10.10
C ARG A 81 -13.26 14.55 -10.46
N ASP A 82 -13.29 14.22 -11.75
CA ASP A 82 -13.43 12.86 -12.26
C ASP A 82 -12.10 12.07 -12.29
N GLY A 83 -10.98 12.70 -11.89
CA GLY A 83 -9.65 12.10 -11.92
C GLY A 83 -9.06 11.91 -13.32
N LYS A 84 -9.75 12.31 -14.40
CA LYS A 84 -9.28 12.17 -15.80
C LYS A 84 -8.46 13.38 -16.24
N GLY A 85 -7.35 13.63 -15.55
CA GLY A 85 -6.48 14.77 -15.82
C GLY A 85 -5.67 14.60 -17.10
N PHE A 86 -4.68 13.70 -17.07
CA PHE A 86 -3.81 13.39 -18.20
C PHE A 86 -3.96 11.93 -18.63
N ARG A 87 -4.33 11.72 -19.89
CA ARG A 87 -4.38 10.40 -20.52
C ARG A 87 -2.98 9.96 -20.92
N ALA A 88 -2.35 9.10 -20.12
CA ALA A 88 -0.94 8.80 -20.27
C ALA A 88 -0.64 7.82 -21.40
N TYR A 89 -1.26 6.63 -21.34
CA TYR A 89 -1.11 5.58 -22.34
C TYR A 89 -2.15 4.47 -22.15
N GLU A 90 -2.34 3.66 -23.19
CA GLU A 90 -3.21 2.47 -23.14
C GLU A 90 -2.43 1.26 -22.62
N SER A 91 -3.06 0.52 -21.73
CA SER A 91 -2.43 -0.60 -21.02
C SER A 91 -3.41 -1.74 -20.80
N SER A 92 -2.92 -2.79 -20.17
CA SER A 92 -3.73 -3.83 -19.57
C SER A 92 -3.73 -3.70 -18.05
N PHE A 93 -4.69 -4.34 -17.38
CA PHE A 93 -4.79 -4.40 -15.93
C PHE A 93 -3.50 -4.93 -15.30
N MET A 94 -2.79 -5.84 -15.97
CA MET A 94 -1.51 -6.37 -15.48
C MET A 94 -0.33 -5.43 -15.75
N GLY A 95 -0.48 -4.48 -16.69
CA GLY A 95 0.49 -3.46 -17.07
C GLY A 95 0.29 -2.10 -16.38
N ARG A 96 -0.58 -2.06 -15.37
CA ARG A 96 -0.87 -0.88 -14.54
C ARG A 96 0.42 -0.21 -14.01
N ALA A 97 0.37 1.11 -13.83
CA ALA A 97 1.52 1.92 -13.48
C ALA A 97 1.69 2.06 -11.98
N ASN A 98 2.93 2.18 -11.50
CA ASN A 98 3.21 2.54 -10.12
C ASN A 98 4.17 3.73 -10.03
N PRO A 99 4.00 4.60 -9.03
CA PRO A 99 4.79 5.80 -8.86
C PRO A 99 6.15 5.52 -8.23
N GLY A 100 7.10 6.38 -8.57
CA GLY A 100 8.42 6.47 -7.99
C GLY A 100 8.85 7.94 -7.93
N MET A 101 10.06 8.17 -7.45
CA MET A 101 10.63 9.51 -7.36
C MET A 101 12.14 9.45 -7.50
N ASP A 102 12.70 10.44 -8.18
CA ASP A 102 14.14 10.70 -8.24
C ASP A 102 14.38 12.20 -8.00
N ALA A 103 15.61 12.66 -8.15
CA ALA A 103 15.99 14.06 -7.96
C ALA A 103 15.35 15.02 -8.97
N LYS A 104 14.73 14.51 -10.06
CA LYS A 104 13.94 15.31 -11.01
C LYS A 104 12.46 15.37 -10.61
N GLY A 105 12.08 14.71 -9.52
CA GLY A 105 10.72 14.65 -8.99
C GLY A 105 10.01 13.35 -9.31
N SER A 106 8.69 13.37 -9.15
CA SER A 106 7.83 12.21 -9.33
C SER A 106 7.82 11.70 -10.78
N TYR A 107 7.76 10.38 -10.92
CA TYR A 107 7.53 9.70 -12.19
C TYR A 107 6.73 8.43 -11.91
N TYR A 108 6.21 7.79 -12.95
CA TYR A 108 5.62 6.47 -12.83
C TYR A 108 5.98 5.62 -14.04
N VAL A 109 6.00 4.31 -13.83
CA VAL A 109 6.35 3.33 -14.86
C VAL A 109 5.28 2.25 -14.93
N GLY A 110 4.90 1.86 -16.14
CA GLY A 110 4.08 0.68 -16.40
C GLY A 110 4.31 0.13 -17.80
N LEU A 111 3.36 -0.63 -18.31
CA LEU A 111 3.45 -1.34 -19.58
C LEU A 111 2.39 -0.84 -20.56
N ASP A 112 2.71 -0.60 -21.81
CA ASP A 112 1.68 -0.44 -22.84
C ASP A 112 1.08 -1.79 -23.28
N ASN A 113 0.06 -1.76 -24.13
CA ASN A 113 -0.55 -2.97 -24.71
C ASN A 113 0.38 -3.81 -25.60
N LYS A 114 1.55 -3.30 -25.97
CA LYS A 114 2.55 -4.01 -26.79
C LYS A 114 3.68 -4.60 -25.94
N GLY A 115 3.69 -4.36 -24.62
CA GLY A 115 4.74 -4.83 -23.73
C GLY A 115 5.91 -3.86 -23.58
N SER A 116 5.83 -2.65 -24.13
CA SER A 116 6.87 -1.62 -23.96
C SER A 116 6.76 -1.01 -22.58
N LEU A 117 7.89 -0.81 -21.88
CA LEU A 117 7.88 -0.07 -20.62
C LEU A 117 7.74 1.43 -20.91
N ILE A 118 6.74 2.05 -20.29
CA ILE A 118 6.43 3.46 -20.44
C ILE A 118 6.78 4.18 -19.14
N LEU A 119 7.65 5.18 -19.23
CA LEU A 119 7.95 6.10 -18.14
C LEU A 119 7.27 7.43 -18.40
N VAL A 120 6.53 7.93 -17.41
CA VAL A 120 5.86 9.22 -17.48
C VAL A 120 6.30 10.11 -16.33
N ARG A 121 6.57 11.38 -16.64
CA ARG A 121 6.84 12.44 -15.66
C ARG A 121 5.69 13.45 -15.66
N PRO A 122 4.87 13.51 -14.60
CA PRO A 122 3.87 14.57 -14.46
C PRO A 122 4.51 15.95 -14.49
N ALA A 123 3.97 16.86 -15.31
CA ALA A 123 4.32 18.28 -15.32
C ALA A 123 3.24 19.11 -14.60
N SER A 124 1.99 18.66 -14.65
CA SER A 124 0.84 19.21 -13.93
C SER A 124 -0.22 18.11 -13.71
N GLY A 125 -1.37 18.45 -13.12
CA GLY A 125 -2.48 17.49 -13.02
C GLY A 125 -3.11 17.09 -14.36
N ILE A 126 -2.79 17.80 -15.44
CA ILE A 126 -3.39 17.60 -16.77
C ILE A 126 -2.35 17.45 -17.89
N SER A 127 -1.06 17.32 -17.54
CA SER A 127 0.02 17.19 -18.51
C SER A 127 1.20 16.42 -17.95
N GLY A 128 1.86 15.64 -18.79
CA GLY A 128 3.11 14.96 -18.45
C GLY A 128 3.94 14.64 -19.69
N GLN A 129 5.21 14.33 -19.47
CA GLN A 129 6.12 13.85 -20.50
C GLN A 129 6.11 12.32 -20.52
N VAL A 130 5.77 11.73 -21.67
CA VAL A 130 5.76 10.27 -21.87
C VAL A 130 7.02 9.87 -22.64
N SER A 131 7.68 8.81 -22.17
CA SER A 131 8.86 8.23 -22.81
C SER A 131 8.77 6.71 -22.82
N VAL A 132 9.20 6.09 -23.92
CA VAL A 132 9.32 4.63 -24.02
C VAL A 132 10.75 4.26 -23.61
N LEU A 133 10.89 3.37 -22.64
CA LEU A 133 12.20 2.83 -22.28
C LEU A 133 12.65 1.83 -23.37
N PRO A 134 13.94 1.80 -23.75
CA PRO A 134 14.45 0.94 -24.82
C PRO A 134 14.53 -0.54 -24.43
N THR A 135 14.02 -0.93 -23.25
CA THR A 135 13.86 -2.33 -22.86
C THR A 135 13.00 -3.07 -23.90
N PRO A 136 13.41 -4.26 -24.37
CA PRO A 136 12.62 -5.01 -25.37
C PRO A 136 11.15 -5.20 -24.94
N PRO A 137 10.16 -5.01 -25.82
CA PRO A 137 8.75 -5.21 -25.47
C PRO A 137 8.46 -6.65 -25.03
N ASP A 138 7.72 -6.81 -23.93
CA ASP A 138 7.33 -8.11 -23.39
C ASP A 138 6.00 -8.01 -22.62
N ILE A 139 4.93 -8.60 -23.19
CA ILE A 139 3.58 -8.58 -22.62
C ILE A 139 3.41 -9.50 -21.40
N THR A 140 4.42 -10.32 -21.07
CA THR A 140 4.37 -11.26 -19.93
C THR A 140 4.76 -10.59 -18.61
N ARG A 141 5.13 -9.31 -18.63
CA ARG A 141 5.47 -8.50 -17.45
C ARG A 141 4.22 -8.09 -16.67
N ARG A 142 4.35 -7.97 -15.35
CA ARG A 142 3.37 -7.40 -14.42
C ARG A 142 4.05 -6.86 -13.17
N ALA A 143 3.28 -6.21 -12.29
CA ALA A 143 3.77 -5.66 -11.03
C ALA A 143 5.03 -4.80 -11.25
N ILE A 144 4.87 -3.76 -12.05
CA ILE A 144 5.97 -2.90 -12.50
C ILE A 144 6.10 -1.75 -11.51
N TYR A 145 7.19 -1.69 -10.76
CA TYR A 145 7.37 -0.68 -9.72
C TYR A 145 8.74 -0.02 -9.82
N PRO A 146 8.78 1.31 -9.98
CA PRO A 146 10.01 2.07 -9.87
C PRO A 146 10.42 2.29 -8.40
N THR A 147 11.68 2.63 -8.17
CA THR A 147 12.20 3.04 -6.87
C THR A 147 11.74 4.45 -6.48
N ASN A 148 11.66 4.72 -5.18
CA ASN A 148 11.51 6.06 -4.59
C ASN A 148 12.85 6.50 -3.95
N LEU A 149 13.65 7.27 -4.70
CA LEU A 149 15.01 7.72 -4.38
C LEU A 149 15.19 9.23 -4.66
N PRO A 150 14.53 10.12 -3.89
CA PRO A 150 14.48 11.55 -4.20
C PRO A 150 15.85 12.25 -4.20
N ALA A 151 16.86 11.65 -3.58
CA ALA A 151 18.23 12.17 -3.54
C ALA A 151 19.12 11.70 -4.71
N GLN A 152 18.65 10.79 -5.57
CA GLN A 152 19.43 10.21 -6.67
C GLN A 152 18.97 10.73 -8.02
N SER A 153 19.88 10.88 -8.99
CA SER A 153 19.57 11.37 -10.34
C SER A 153 18.75 10.39 -11.20
N SER A 154 18.71 9.13 -10.78
CA SER A 154 18.07 8.02 -11.47
C SER A 154 17.61 6.98 -10.43
N GLY A 155 17.02 5.89 -10.91
CA GLY A 155 16.53 4.82 -10.06
C GLY A 155 16.49 3.47 -10.77
N PHE A 156 15.76 2.53 -10.18
CA PHE A 156 15.57 1.19 -10.70
C PHE A 156 14.09 0.92 -10.92
N VAL A 157 13.80 -0.04 -11.79
CA VAL A 157 12.45 -0.59 -11.97
C VAL A 157 12.54 -2.10 -11.81
N TYR A 158 11.61 -2.71 -11.09
CA TYR A 158 11.41 -4.15 -11.15
C TYR A 158 10.08 -4.50 -11.81
N TRP A 159 9.99 -5.76 -12.24
CA TRP A 159 8.73 -6.40 -12.57
C TRP A 159 8.81 -7.90 -12.30
N ILE A 160 7.64 -8.53 -12.23
CA ILE A 160 7.53 -9.98 -12.32
C ILE A 160 7.26 -10.34 -13.78
N LYS A 161 8.11 -11.20 -14.35
CA LYS A 161 7.93 -11.80 -15.66
C LYS A 161 7.33 -13.19 -15.50
N ASN A 162 6.29 -13.46 -16.27
CA ASN A 162 5.67 -14.77 -16.39
C ASN A 162 6.23 -15.56 -17.58
N GLU A 163 6.11 -16.88 -17.57
CA GLU A 163 6.56 -17.72 -18.69
C GLU A 163 5.77 -17.47 -19.99
N LYS A 164 4.43 -17.43 -19.92
CA LYS A 164 3.57 -17.43 -21.12
C LYS A 164 2.56 -16.29 -21.15
N GLN A 165 1.92 -16.01 -20.01
CA GLN A 165 0.91 -14.96 -19.93
C GLN A 165 0.98 -14.24 -18.59
N PRO A 166 0.72 -12.93 -18.55
CA PRO A 166 0.71 -12.18 -17.31
C PRO A 166 -0.41 -12.69 -16.39
N GLY A 167 -0.13 -12.72 -15.10
CA GLY A 167 -1.09 -13.08 -14.06
C GLY A 167 -0.40 -13.64 -12.83
N GLY A 168 -1.02 -13.51 -11.67
CA GLY A 168 -0.49 -14.14 -10.45
C GLY A 168 -0.40 -15.67 -10.58
N GLY A 169 0.22 -16.30 -9.58
CA GLY A 169 0.44 -17.75 -9.46
C GLY A 169 -0.70 -18.73 -9.74
N MET A 170 -1.93 -18.27 -9.95
CA MET A 170 -3.09 -19.11 -10.29
C MET A 170 -3.14 -19.54 -11.77
N SER A 171 -2.48 -18.84 -12.69
CA SER A 171 -2.50 -19.27 -14.10
C SER A 171 -1.69 -20.55 -14.29
N ARG A 172 -2.38 -21.64 -14.60
CA ARG A 172 -1.78 -22.96 -14.89
C ARG A 172 -0.94 -22.98 -16.17
N GLN A 173 -1.04 -21.94 -17.00
CA GLN A 173 -0.27 -21.84 -18.24
C GLN A 173 1.21 -21.49 -17.97
N ASN A 174 1.51 -20.91 -16.81
CA ASN A 174 2.86 -20.57 -16.41
C ASN A 174 3.47 -21.70 -15.57
N ASN A 175 4.70 -22.07 -15.86
CA ASN A 175 5.49 -23.03 -15.07
C ASN A 175 6.43 -22.34 -14.08
N TRP A 176 6.78 -21.07 -14.32
CA TRP A 176 7.68 -20.29 -13.47
C TRP A 176 7.33 -18.80 -13.51
N PHE A 177 7.89 -18.08 -12.55
CA PHE A 177 7.85 -16.62 -12.41
C PHE A 177 9.26 -16.10 -12.14
N GLU A 178 9.63 -15.00 -12.78
CA GLU A 178 10.92 -14.35 -12.59
C GLU A 178 10.76 -12.94 -12.05
N LEU A 179 11.49 -12.62 -10.99
CA LEU A 179 11.70 -11.24 -10.59
C LEU A 179 12.87 -10.67 -11.40
N GLN A 180 12.63 -9.58 -12.10
CA GLN A 180 13.61 -8.90 -12.94
C GLN A 180 13.71 -7.42 -12.59
N THR A 181 14.85 -6.81 -12.88
CA THR A 181 15.07 -5.37 -12.67
C THR A 181 15.95 -4.76 -13.76
N ILE A 182 15.84 -3.45 -13.93
CA ILE A 182 16.74 -2.60 -14.73
C ILE A 182 17.16 -1.38 -13.92
N SER A 183 18.31 -0.82 -14.27
CA SER A 183 18.63 0.58 -13.95
C SER A 183 17.98 1.49 -15.00
N LEU A 184 17.44 2.64 -14.59
CA LEU A 184 16.96 3.65 -15.54
C LEU A 184 18.10 4.37 -16.27
N GLU A 185 19.36 4.19 -15.84
CA GLU A 185 20.55 4.68 -16.55
C GLU A 185 21.00 3.72 -17.66
N ASP A 186 20.67 2.43 -17.55
CA ASP A 186 20.97 1.37 -18.53
C ASP A 186 19.74 0.46 -18.71
N PRO A 187 18.63 1.00 -19.28
CA PRO A 187 17.35 0.29 -19.32
C PRO A 187 17.31 -0.91 -20.29
N GLU A 188 18.32 -1.09 -21.15
CA GLU A 188 18.41 -2.25 -22.04
C GLU A 188 18.91 -3.50 -21.31
N ARG A 189 19.62 -3.31 -20.18
CA ARG A 189 20.24 -4.40 -19.42
C ARG A 189 19.31 -4.94 -18.34
N ILE A 190 18.59 -6.01 -18.69
CA ILE A 190 17.72 -6.73 -17.76
C ILE A 190 18.54 -7.65 -16.84
N HIS A 191 18.30 -7.54 -15.54
CA HIS A 191 18.87 -8.41 -14.52
C HIS A 191 17.79 -9.32 -13.93
N THR A 192 17.98 -10.63 -14.02
CA THR A 192 17.14 -11.60 -13.29
C THR A 192 17.62 -11.72 -11.85
N VAL A 193 16.74 -11.39 -10.91
CA VAL A 193 16.99 -11.44 -9.46
C VAL A 193 16.74 -12.84 -8.92
N ALA A 194 15.58 -13.41 -9.27
CA ALA A 194 15.16 -14.72 -8.79
C ALA A 194 14.18 -15.36 -9.78
N ARG A 195 14.18 -16.70 -9.83
CA ARG A 195 13.14 -17.49 -10.50
C ARG A 195 12.50 -18.42 -9.48
N GLN A 196 11.17 -18.52 -9.50
CA GLN A 196 10.41 -19.46 -8.69
C GLN A 196 9.52 -20.32 -9.58
N ASP A 197 9.48 -21.61 -9.31
CA ASP A 197 8.53 -22.51 -9.97
C ASP A 197 7.10 -22.22 -9.53
N ARG A 198 6.14 -22.52 -10.40
CA ARG A 198 4.73 -22.45 -10.05
C ARG A 198 4.42 -23.52 -8.99
N PRO A 199 3.87 -23.14 -7.83
CA PRO A 199 3.50 -24.12 -6.81
C PRO A 199 2.36 -25.01 -7.29
N LYS A 200 2.23 -26.21 -6.70
CA LYS A 200 1.13 -27.14 -6.99
C LYS A 200 -0.24 -26.52 -6.68
N LYS A 201 -0.32 -25.71 -5.62
CA LYS A 201 -1.51 -24.98 -5.16
C LYS A 201 -1.12 -23.57 -4.73
N GLY A 202 -2.04 -22.61 -4.90
CA GLY A 202 -1.87 -21.24 -4.43
C GLY A 202 -0.95 -20.39 -5.31
N PHE A 203 -0.41 -19.34 -4.70
CA PHE A 203 0.48 -18.35 -5.31
C PHE A 203 1.95 -18.70 -5.10
N ALA A 204 2.81 -18.27 -6.03
CA ALA A 204 4.24 -18.32 -5.79
C ALA A 204 4.61 -17.44 -4.58
N PRO A 205 5.65 -17.77 -3.79
CA PRO A 205 6.06 -16.95 -2.65
C PRO A 205 6.24 -15.46 -2.96
N MET A 206 6.75 -15.10 -4.14
CA MET A 206 6.90 -13.70 -4.55
C MET A 206 5.56 -12.96 -4.77
N ASP A 207 4.49 -13.69 -5.05
CA ASP A 207 3.13 -13.13 -5.16
C ASP A 207 2.46 -13.01 -3.78
N ILE A 208 2.80 -13.90 -2.84
CA ILE A 208 2.27 -13.87 -1.47
C ILE A 208 2.97 -12.77 -0.67
N GLY A 209 4.29 -12.82 -0.62
CA GLY A 209 5.13 -11.85 0.05
C GLY A 209 5.44 -10.65 -0.85
N PHE A 210 4.53 -10.31 -1.76
CA PHE A 210 4.52 -9.22 -2.74
C PHE A 210 5.83 -8.41 -2.84
N VAL A 211 6.45 -8.43 -4.02
CA VAL A 211 7.72 -7.71 -4.24
C VAL A 211 7.53 -6.21 -3.96
N ARG A 212 8.46 -5.57 -3.23
CA ARG A 212 8.46 -4.11 -2.96
C ARG A 212 9.89 -3.57 -2.85
N TRP A 213 10.08 -2.30 -3.17
CA TRP A 213 11.28 -1.57 -2.75
C TRP A 213 11.15 -1.14 -1.28
N ILE A 214 12.23 -1.18 -0.51
CA ILE A 214 12.26 -0.45 0.77
C ILE A 214 12.32 1.05 0.47
N GLY A 215 11.34 1.83 0.95
CA GLY A 215 11.26 3.26 0.73
C GLY A 215 12.57 4.00 1.06
N GLY A 216 13.10 4.75 0.09
CA GLY A 216 14.36 5.49 0.21
C GLY A 216 15.63 4.66 -0.03
N LYS A 217 15.52 3.38 -0.43
CA LYS A 217 16.67 2.49 -0.65
C LYS A 217 16.61 1.77 -2.00
N THR A 218 17.77 1.27 -2.44
CA THR A 218 17.92 0.38 -3.61
C THR A 218 17.71 -1.09 -3.27
N LEU A 219 17.07 -1.36 -2.12
CA LEU A 219 16.88 -2.71 -1.61
C LEU A 219 15.48 -3.22 -1.99
N LEU A 220 15.46 -4.28 -2.79
CA LEU A 220 14.26 -4.97 -3.26
C LEU A 220 13.94 -6.13 -2.33
N THR A 221 12.73 -6.19 -1.80
CA THR A 221 12.26 -7.32 -1.00
C THR A 221 11.34 -8.23 -1.80
N TYR A 222 11.38 -9.53 -1.52
CA TYR A 222 10.47 -10.50 -2.14
C TYR A 222 10.32 -11.76 -1.28
N GLY A 223 9.16 -12.42 -1.38
CA GLY A 223 8.88 -13.66 -0.67
C GLY A 223 9.56 -14.89 -1.28
N VAL A 224 10.03 -15.81 -0.43
CA VAL A 224 10.52 -17.17 -0.76
C VAL A 224 9.93 -18.18 0.22
N PHE A 225 9.83 -19.46 -0.17
CA PHE A 225 9.52 -20.50 0.81
C PHE A 225 10.76 -20.86 1.62
N ASP A 226 10.61 -20.96 2.93
CA ASP A 226 11.57 -21.66 3.78
C ASP A 226 11.36 -23.19 3.74
N GLU A 227 12.13 -23.91 4.56
CA GLU A 227 12.06 -25.37 4.69
C GLU A 227 10.67 -25.85 5.14
N ASP A 228 10.01 -25.08 6.01
CA ASP A 228 8.68 -25.34 6.55
C ASP A 228 7.54 -24.86 5.62
N LYS A 229 7.86 -24.44 4.38
CA LYS A 229 6.92 -23.89 3.40
C LYS A 229 6.19 -22.63 3.87
N ARG A 230 6.80 -21.87 4.77
CA ARG A 230 6.34 -20.53 5.13
C ARG A 230 6.96 -19.52 4.19
N VAL A 231 6.24 -18.43 3.93
CA VAL A 231 6.75 -17.33 3.11
C VAL A 231 7.62 -16.42 3.97
N GLN A 232 8.93 -16.43 3.73
CA GLN A 232 9.92 -15.56 4.35
C GLN A 232 10.42 -14.51 3.35
N ILE A 233 10.99 -13.42 3.85
CA ILE A 233 11.41 -12.29 3.02
C ILE A 233 12.91 -12.37 2.75
N MET A 234 13.27 -12.17 1.48
CA MET A 234 14.64 -11.96 1.02
C MET A 234 14.82 -10.50 0.60
N ALA A 235 16.06 -10.01 0.64
CA ALA A 235 16.47 -8.73 0.09
C ALA A 235 17.51 -8.91 -1.01
N TYR A 236 17.38 -8.12 -2.07
CA TYR A 236 18.33 -7.98 -3.16
C TYR A 236 18.73 -6.50 -3.28
N ASP A 237 20.03 -6.21 -3.30
CA ASP A 237 20.53 -4.83 -3.49
C ASP A 237 20.80 -4.56 -4.97
N ALA A 238 19.98 -3.69 -5.57
CA ALA A 238 20.09 -3.36 -6.99
C ALA A 238 21.39 -2.63 -7.35
N ASN A 239 22.03 -1.96 -6.38
CA ASN A 239 23.36 -1.35 -6.58
C ASN A 239 24.49 -2.38 -6.58
N ASN A 240 24.27 -3.53 -5.95
CA ASN A 240 25.26 -4.59 -5.86
C ASN A 240 24.69 -5.94 -6.29
N PRO A 241 24.31 -6.09 -7.58
CA PRO A 241 23.61 -7.27 -8.08
C PRO A 241 24.41 -8.58 -7.86
N LYS A 242 25.74 -8.48 -7.75
CA LYS A 242 26.64 -9.61 -7.55
C LYS A 242 26.63 -10.17 -6.12
N SER A 243 26.12 -9.42 -5.12
CA SER A 243 26.06 -9.93 -3.75
C SER A 243 25.01 -11.02 -3.55
N GLY A 244 24.12 -11.20 -4.53
CA GLY A 244 22.96 -12.07 -4.41
C GLY A 244 21.98 -11.60 -3.35
N SER A 245 20.95 -12.40 -3.13
CA SER A 245 19.90 -12.10 -2.16
C SER A 245 20.21 -12.66 -0.78
N LYS A 246 19.75 -11.95 0.27
CA LYS A 246 19.96 -12.32 1.68
C LYS A 246 18.64 -12.44 2.42
N PRO A 247 18.50 -13.37 3.37
CA PRO A 247 17.28 -13.49 4.17
C PRO A 247 17.12 -12.29 5.10
N LEU A 248 15.90 -11.79 5.20
CA LEU A 248 15.48 -10.68 6.06
C LEU A 248 14.64 -11.11 7.25
N THR A 249 13.92 -12.22 7.13
CA THR A 249 13.08 -12.79 8.20
C THR A 249 13.28 -14.30 8.28
N ASP A 250 13.06 -14.87 9.46
CA ASP A 250 13.12 -16.32 9.71
C ASP A 250 12.24 -16.81 10.88
N ASP A 251 11.26 -16.01 11.29
CA ASP A 251 10.33 -16.37 12.35
C ASP A 251 9.27 -17.42 11.87
N PRO A 252 8.47 -18.03 12.76
CA PRO A 252 7.61 -19.17 12.45
C PRO A 252 6.33 -18.82 11.67
N HIS A 253 6.21 -17.61 11.12
CA HIS A 253 5.02 -17.15 10.41
C HIS A 253 5.26 -16.96 8.91
N SER A 254 4.19 -17.06 8.11
CA SER A 254 4.21 -16.62 6.70
C SER A 254 3.87 -15.14 6.60
N LYS A 255 4.66 -14.42 5.80
CA LYS A 255 4.54 -12.98 5.56
C LYS A 255 3.69 -12.76 4.31
N ILE A 256 2.65 -11.95 4.45
CA ILE A 256 1.70 -11.61 3.39
C ILE A 256 1.84 -10.11 3.10
N ASP A 257 2.02 -9.78 1.82
CA ASP A 257 2.07 -8.40 1.31
C ASP A 257 2.91 -7.44 2.18
N PRO A 258 4.20 -7.76 2.41
CA PRO A 258 5.06 -6.97 3.27
C PRO A 258 5.42 -5.63 2.61
N PHE A 259 5.29 -4.55 3.37
CA PHE A 259 5.69 -3.21 2.93
C PHE A 259 6.94 -2.74 3.68
N GLY A 260 7.98 -2.38 2.91
CA GLY A 260 9.26 -1.91 3.43
C GLY A 260 9.38 -0.40 3.41
N TRP A 261 9.77 0.21 4.53
CA TRP A 261 9.90 1.66 4.68
C TRP A 261 11.09 2.02 5.59
N THR A 262 11.42 3.31 5.69
CA THR A 262 12.44 3.84 6.60
C THR A 262 11.84 4.89 7.52
N TYR A 263 12.06 4.75 8.82
CA TYR A 263 11.56 5.69 9.83
C TYR A 263 12.60 5.85 10.94
N ASN A 264 12.92 7.10 11.30
CA ASN A 264 13.93 7.43 12.32
C ASN A 264 15.27 6.67 12.15
N GLY A 265 15.75 6.58 10.91
CA GLY A 265 17.02 5.91 10.57
C GLY A 265 17.00 4.38 10.63
N SER A 266 15.86 3.77 10.98
CA SER A 266 15.67 2.31 10.95
C SER A 266 14.91 1.90 9.71
N GLU A 267 15.11 0.66 9.26
CA GLU A 267 14.23 0.04 8.28
C GLU A 267 13.07 -0.63 9.00
N ILE A 268 11.88 -0.46 8.45
CA ILE A 268 10.63 -1.00 8.96
C ILE A 268 10.05 -1.96 7.92
N LEU A 269 9.51 -3.09 8.39
CA LEU A 269 8.73 -4.01 7.58
C LEU A 269 7.36 -4.18 8.24
N LEU A 270 6.29 -3.89 7.51
CA LEU A 270 4.91 -4.15 7.93
C LEU A 270 4.39 -5.33 7.14
N ALA A 271 3.90 -6.38 7.78
CA ALA A 271 3.43 -7.56 7.06
C ALA A 271 2.17 -8.16 7.69
N GLY A 272 1.27 -8.66 6.83
CA GLY A 272 0.20 -9.55 7.24
C GLY A 272 0.73 -10.93 7.64
N ILE A 273 0.08 -11.59 8.60
CA ILE A 273 0.56 -12.84 9.17
C ILE A 273 -0.42 -13.99 8.97
N ASP A 274 0.04 -15.07 8.34
CA ASP A 274 -0.67 -16.35 8.16
C ASP A 274 -2.10 -16.23 7.56
N GLY A 275 -2.38 -15.15 6.83
CA GLY A 275 -3.71 -14.83 6.31
C GLY A 275 -4.77 -14.54 7.39
N LYS A 276 -4.34 -14.23 8.62
CA LYS A 276 -5.21 -13.79 9.72
C LYS A 276 -5.44 -12.27 9.63
N ALA A 277 -6.38 -11.74 10.42
CA ALA A 277 -6.51 -10.29 10.64
C ALA A 277 -5.46 -9.80 11.66
N VAL A 278 -4.19 -10.14 11.41
CA VAL A 278 -3.06 -9.79 12.26
C VAL A 278 -1.95 -9.26 11.37
N GLY A 279 -1.47 -8.07 11.69
CA GLY A 279 -0.23 -7.52 11.16
C GLY A 279 0.90 -7.61 12.17
N GLN A 280 2.14 -7.60 11.70
CA GLN A 280 3.32 -7.43 12.53
C GLN A 280 4.20 -6.31 11.99
N VAL A 281 4.79 -5.57 12.93
CA VAL A 281 5.79 -4.53 12.66
C VAL A 281 7.15 -5.09 13.03
N TYR A 282 8.07 -5.04 12.09
CA TYR A 282 9.44 -5.44 12.32
C TYR A 282 10.38 -4.26 12.10
N ILE A 283 11.47 -4.23 12.87
CA ILE A 283 12.52 -3.21 12.77
C ILE A 283 13.85 -3.90 12.47
N ARG A 284 14.61 -3.32 11.53
CA ARG A 284 16.01 -3.65 11.30
C ARG A 284 16.86 -2.39 11.48
N LYS A 285 17.70 -2.40 12.51
CA LYS A 285 18.64 -1.30 12.80
C LYS A 285 19.88 -1.41 11.92
N SER A 286 20.64 -0.33 11.85
CA SER A 286 21.94 -0.32 11.15
C SER A 286 22.85 -1.41 11.72
N GLY A 287 23.47 -2.19 10.83
CA GLY A 287 24.35 -3.31 11.19
C GLY A 287 23.64 -4.64 11.45
N GLU A 288 22.31 -4.64 11.63
CA GLU A 288 21.54 -5.88 11.75
C GLU A 288 21.32 -6.52 10.37
N SER A 289 21.45 -7.83 10.30
CA SER A 289 21.22 -8.58 9.05
C SER A 289 19.73 -8.82 8.79
N ARG A 290 18.92 -8.92 9.86
CA ARG A 290 17.52 -9.35 9.84
C ARG A 290 16.60 -8.38 10.58
N PHE A 291 15.33 -8.44 10.24
CA PHE A 291 14.25 -7.74 10.91
C PHE A 291 13.84 -8.46 12.18
N ASN A 292 13.60 -7.69 13.25
CA ASN A 292 13.11 -8.17 14.54
C ASN A 292 11.69 -7.68 14.76
N GLN A 293 10.76 -8.58 15.09
CA GLN A 293 9.39 -8.22 15.42
C GLN A 293 9.38 -7.31 16.65
N THR A 294 8.68 -6.18 16.56
CA THR A 294 8.58 -5.18 17.64
C THR A 294 7.13 -4.95 18.06
N GLU A 295 6.18 -5.01 17.13
CA GLU A 295 4.76 -4.79 17.45
C GLU A 295 3.85 -5.78 16.72
N THR A 296 2.65 -5.97 17.27
CA THR A 296 1.55 -6.70 16.63
C THR A 296 0.38 -5.75 16.45
N ILE A 297 -0.27 -5.80 15.30
CA ILE A 297 -1.45 -5.01 14.98
C ILE A 297 -2.63 -5.98 14.89
N VAL A 298 -3.63 -5.79 15.74
CA VAL A 298 -4.88 -6.56 15.73
C VAL A 298 -6.06 -5.59 15.78
N PRO A 299 -6.96 -5.59 14.78
CA PRO A 299 -8.15 -4.74 14.81
C PRO A 299 -8.95 -4.96 16.09
N THR A 300 -9.16 -3.90 16.89
CA THR A 300 -9.71 -4.04 18.24
C THR A 300 -11.22 -4.32 18.27
N ASN A 301 -11.96 -3.83 17.27
CA ASN A 301 -13.42 -3.92 17.22
C ASN A 301 -13.91 -4.08 15.77
N SER A 302 -13.45 -5.12 15.08
CA SER A 302 -13.93 -5.40 13.72
C SER A 302 -15.42 -5.75 13.72
N GLY A 303 -16.16 -5.18 12.76
CA GLY A 303 -17.56 -5.52 12.51
C GLY A 303 -17.74 -6.72 11.57
N LEU A 304 -16.64 -7.33 11.13
CA LEU A 304 -16.65 -8.49 10.25
C LEU A 304 -16.96 -9.77 11.04
N GLU A 305 -17.69 -10.71 10.42
CA GLU A 305 -18.02 -12.01 11.03
C GLU A 305 -16.76 -12.86 11.24
N LYS A 306 -15.87 -12.87 10.24
CA LYS A 306 -14.64 -13.67 10.21
C LYS A 306 -13.50 -12.83 9.65
N PRO A 307 -12.99 -11.84 10.39
CA PRO A 307 -11.93 -10.97 9.91
C PRO A 307 -10.68 -11.80 9.59
N GLY A 308 -10.13 -11.59 8.41
CA GLY A 308 -8.91 -12.24 7.95
C GLY A 308 -8.12 -11.33 7.01
N LEU A 309 -6.94 -11.83 6.64
CA LEU A 309 -6.08 -11.23 5.63
C LEU A 309 -5.80 -9.73 5.87
N ALA A 310 -5.14 -9.40 6.99
CA ALA A 310 -4.52 -8.08 7.14
C ALA A 310 -3.44 -7.92 6.07
N GLN A 311 -3.56 -6.93 5.19
CA GLN A 311 -2.66 -6.73 4.05
C GLN A 311 -2.74 -5.29 3.54
N SER A 312 -1.96 -4.99 2.49
CA SER A 312 -1.85 -3.67 1.87
C SER A 312 -1.57 -2.61 2.93
N PHE A 313 -0.53 -2.89 3.72
CA PHE A 313 -0.02 -1.96 4.71
C PHE A 313 0.64 -0.79 4.00
N GLU A 314 0.08 0.40 4.14
CA GLU A 314 0.68 1.62 3.60
C GLU A 314 1.09 2.55 4.75
N PRO A 315 2.40 2.63 5.06
CA PRO A 315 2.89 3.51 6.10
C PRO A 315 2.93 4.98 5.65
N PHE A 316 2.74 5.89 6.60
CA PHE A 316 2.91 7.32 6.36
C PHE A 316 3.29 8.08 7.64
N GLU A 317 3.81 9.29 7.48
CA GLU A 317 4.13 10.20 8.59
C GLU A 317 3.14 11.36 8.66
N PHE A 318 2.72 11.71 9.87
CA PHE A 318 1.92 12.92 10.11
C PHE A 318 2.34 13.56 11.43
N GLY A 319 2.69 14.85 11.40
CA GLY A 319 3.11 15.57 12.61
C GLY A 319 4.31 14.95 13.32
N GLY A 320 5.25 14.35 12.58
CA GLY A 320 6.44 13.67 13.11
C GLY A 320 6.16 12.32 13.80
N LYS A 321 4.98 11.74 13.59
CA LYS A 321 4.60 10.41 14.09
C LYS A 321 4.34 9.46 12.93
N ALA A 322 4.65 8.18 13.14
CA ALA A 322 4.39 7.12 12.17
C ALA A 322 3.00 6.50 12.35
N TYR A 323 2.36 6.25 11.21
CA TYR A 323 1.08 5.59 11.09
C TYR A 323 1.15 4.54 9.98
N ALA A 324 0.20 3.62 9.97
CA ALA A 324 -0.06 2.78 8.81
C ALA A 324 -1.56 2.65 8.60
N VAL A 325 -1.97 2.56 7.34
CA VAL A 325 -3.29 2.04 6.97
C VAL A 325 -3.17 0.61 6.49
N TYR A 326 -4.24 -0.14 6.60
CA TYR A 326 -4.32 -1.51 6.11
C TYR A 326 -5.77 -1.91 5.91
N GLN A 327 -5.98 -3.00 5.19
CA GLN A 327 -7.30 -3.60 5.04
C GLN A 327 -7.40 -4.96 5.72
N ILE A 328 -8.63 -5.31 6.10
CA ILE A 328 -9.03 -6.68 6.43
C ILE A 328 -10.35 -6.98 5.72
N ASN A 329 -10.61 -8.26 5.45
CA ASN A 329 -11.86 -8.70 4.83
C ASN A 329 -12.41 -9.95 5.51
N ASN A 330 -13.70 -10.22 5.29
CA ASN A 330 -14.32 -11.47 5.71
C ASN A 330 -13.64 -12.66 5.01
N ARG A 331 -13.33 -13.72 5.77
CA ARG A 331 -12.67 -14.92 5.27
C ARG A 331 -13.63 -16.11 5.25
N PRO A 332 -14.17 -16.51 4.08
CA PRO A 332 -14.96 -17.72 3.97
C PRO A 332 -14.07 -18.98 4.12
N GLN A 333 -14.71 -20.14 4.29
CA GLN A 333 -14.00 -21.40 4.56
C GLN A 333 -13.10 -21.86 3.41
N GLN A 334 -13.50 -21.60 2.15
CA GLN A 334 -12.74 -21.95 0.94
C GLN A 334 -12.34 -20.70 0.17
N ALA A 335 -11.54 -19.85 0.82
CA ALA A 335 -11.18 -18.56 0.28
C ALA A 335 -9.77 -18.58 -0.35
N PHE A 336 -9.62 -17.87 -1.46
CA PHE A 336 -8.33 -17.50 -2.03
C PHE A 336 -8.22 -15.97 -2.05
N PHE A 337 -7.00 -15.44 -2.17
CA PHE A 337 -6.70 -14.00 -2.08
C PHE A 337 -7.72 -13.10 -2.79
N TRP A 338 -7.98 -13.34 -4.09
CA TRP A 338 -8.87 -12.44 -4.85
C TRP A 338 -10.32 -12.50 -4.36
N ASN A 339 -10.79 -13.67 -3.93
CA ASN A 339 -12.11 -13.80 -3.36
C ASN A 339 -12.22 -13.04 -2.03
N ILE A 340 -11.24 -13.18 -1.14
CA ILE A 340 -11.20 -12.46 0.15
C ILE A 340 -11.16 -10.94 -0.10
N THR A 341 -10.16 -10.49 -0.85
CA THR A 341 -9.83 -9.07 -1.03
C THR A 341 -10.92 -8.30 -1.78
N PHE A 342 -11.45 -8.87 -2.87
CA PHE A 342 -12.28 -8.12 -3.81
C PHE A 342 -13.71 -8.64 -3.93
N SER A 343 -14.13 -9.59 -3.10
CA SER A 343 -15.49 -10.14 -3.14
C SER A 343 -16.10 -10.39 -1.77
N GLN A 344 -15.37 -10.17 -0.67
CA GLN A 344 -15.91 -10.27 0.68
C GLN A 344 -15.96 -8.90 1.35
N PRO A 345 -16.98 -8.63 2.20
CA PRO A 345 -17.06 -7.40 2.99
C PRO A 345 -15.72 -7.08 3.66
N GLY A 346 -15.32 -5.81 3.62
CA GLY A 346 -14.03 -5.38 4.15
C GLY A 346 -14.10 -4.15 5.04
N GLU A 347 -13.00 -3.90 5.73
CA GLU A 347 -12.78 -2.71 6.54
C GLU A 347 -11.39 -2.14 6.24
N ILE A 348 -11.33 -0.81 6.10
CA ILE A 348 -10.05 -0.09 6.08
C ILE A 348 -9.79 0.43 7.49
N TRP A 349 -8.58 0.20 7.98
CA TRP A 349 -8.13 0.57 9.32
C TRP A 349 -6.89 1.47 9.23
N MET A 350 -6.73 2.31 10.24
CA MET A 350 -5.53 3.10 10.49
C MET A 350 -5.01 2.78 11.89
N THR A 351 -3.69 2.73 12.05
CA THR A 351 -3.04 2.52 13.35
C THR A 351 -1.84 3.43 13.54
N THR A 352 -1.56 3.79 14.79
CA THR A 352 -0.27 4.37 15.19
C THR A 352 0.81 3.30 15.24
N LEU A 353 2.04 3.65 14.90
CA LEU A 353 3.21 2.78 15.09
C LEU A 353 4.13 3.38 16.16
N PHE A 354 4.86 2.54 16.89
CA PHE A 354 5.92 2.96 17.83
C PHE A 354 5.42 3.83 18.99
N GLN A 355 4.20 3.56 19.46
CA GLN A 355 3.60 4.22 20.63
C GLN A 355 3.41 3.20 21.76
N GLU A 356 3.59 3.66 23.01
CA GLU A 356 3.35 2.83 24.20
C GLU A 356 1.93 2.23 24.23
N HIS A 357 0.96 3.00 23.73
CA HIS A 357 -0.41 2.55 23.54
C HIS A 357 -0.79 2.69 22.07
N GLN A 358 -0.80 1.55 21.36
CA GLN A 358 -1.24 1.51 19.98
C GLN A 358 -2.71 1.94 19.87
N GLN A 359 -2.95 3.01 19.11
CA GLN A 359 -4.29 3.47 18.76
C GLN A 359 -4.67 2.93 17.39
N GLN A 360 -5.96 2.66 17.22
CA GLN A 360 -6.53 2.12 15.99
C GLN A 360 -7.90 2.73 15.70
N TRP A 361 -8.15 3.03 14.43
CA TRP A 361 -9.40 3.60 13.96
C TRP A 361 -9.86 2.85 12.71
N ARG A 362 -11.11 2.38 12.73
CA ARG A 362 -11.78 1.94 11.50
C ARG A 362 -12.17 3.17 10.70
N LEU A 363 -11.81 3.22 9.42
CA LEU A 363 -12.06 4.37 8.54
C LEU A 363 -13.31 4.19 7.68
N THR A 364 -13.73 2.95 7.44
CA THR A 364 -14.97 2.67 6.70
C THR A 364 -16.20 2.80 7.62
N PRO A 365 -17.30 3.42 7.15
CA PRO A 365 -18.52 3.62 7.93
C PRO A 365 -19.38 2.35 8.15
N GLY A 366 -18.79 1.15 8.08
CA GLY A 366 -19.49 -0.13 8.06
C GLY A 366 -20.13 -0.39 6.70
N SER A 367 -19.81 -1.52 6.07
CA SER A 367 -20.46 -1.90 4.81
C SER A 367 -20.37 -3.39 4.55
N ASP A 368 -21.41 -3.95 3.94
CA ASP A 368 -21.37 -5.30 3.36
C ASP A 368 -20.59 -5.34 2.02
N THR A 369 -19.88 -4.27 1.68
CA THR A 369 -19.19 -4.10 0.41
C THR A 369 -17.72 -4.49 0.57
N PRO A 370 -17.13 -5.20 -0.41
CA PRO A 370 -15.69 -5.39 -0.43
C PRO A 370 -14.97 -4.06 -0.65
N VAL A 371 -13.99 -3.79 0.21
CA VAL A 371 -13.09 -2.64 0.10
C VAL A 371 -11.65 -3.14 0.08
N ALA A 372 -10.79 -2.43 -0.66
CA ALA A 372 -9.40 -2.82 -0.83
C ALA A 372 -8.50 -1.65 -1.24
N GLU A 373 -7.18 -1.92 -1.25
CA GLU A 373 -6.09 -1.05 -1.71
C GLU A 373 -6.17 0.35 -1.03
N PRO A 374 -6.02 0.43 0.32
CA PRO A 374 -6.04 1.70 1.02
C PRO A 374 -4.75 2.48 0.80
N GLU A 375 -4.88 3.75 0.44
CA GLU A 375 -3.80 4.61 0.02
C GLU A 375 -3.82 5.94 0.81
N PRO A 376 -2.87 6.16 1.73
CA PRO A 376 -2.82 7.37 2.51
C PRO A 376 -2.26 8.55 1.70
N VAL A 377 -2.87 9.73 1.86
CA VAL A 377 -2.36 10.99 1.31
C VAL A 377 -2.27 12.01 2.43
N VAL A 378 -1.06 12.56 2.62
CA VAL A 378 -0.78 13.62 3.59
C VAL A 378 -0.81 14.95 2.88
N GLY A 379 -1.74 15.83 3.26
CA GLY A 379 -1.84 17.18 2.75
C GLY A 379 -1.50 18.25 3.79
N ASP A 380 -2.01 19.46 3.57
CA ASP A 380 -1.74 20.65 4.36
C ASP A 380 -2.48 20.58 5.72
N GLY A 381 -1.84 19.91 6.68
CA GLY A 381 -2.35 19.80 8.04
C GLY A 381 -3.45 18.75 8.20
N LYS A 382 -3.64 17.87 7.22
CA LYS A 382 -4.61 16.79 7.29
C LYS A 382 -4.15 15.56 6.51
N ALA A 383 -4.59 14.37 6.91
CA ALA A 383 -4.42 13.15 6.14
C ALA A 383 -5.76 12.56 5.71
N TRP A 384 -5.80 11.96 4.53
CA TRP A 384 -6.93 11.19 4.01
C TRP A 384 -6.48 9.81 3.60
N VAL A 385 -7.44 8.89 3.48
CA VAL A 385 -7.18 7.54 2.97
C VAL A 385 -8.11 7.28 1.82
N PHE A 386 -7.54 7.09 0.65
CA PHE A 386 -8.26 6.69 -0.55
C PHE A 386 -8.36 5.17 -0.58
N TYR A 387 -9.44 4.62 -1.12
CA TYR A 387 -9.57 3.18 -1.27
C TYR A 387 -10.59 2.84 -2.34
N ASN A 388 -10.54 1.60 -2.82
CA ASN A 388 -11.50 1.07 -3.76
C ASN A 388 -12.62 0.31 -3.05
N ALA A 389 -13.84 0.46 -3.55
CA ALA A 389 -14.95 -0.44 -3.26
C ALA A 389 -15.31 -1.21 -4.52
N THR A 390 -15.23 -2.54 -4.46
CA THR A 390 -15.46 -3.41 -5.62
C THR A 390 -16.90 -3.94 -5.66
N PRO A 391 -17.43 -4.26 -6.85
CA PRO A 391 -18.72 -4.94 -6.99
C PRO A 391 -18.70 -6.32 -6.32
N LYS A 392 -19.81 -6.73 -5.70
CA LYS A 392 -19.95 -8.02 -5.03
C LYS A 392 -19.86 -9.20 -6.00
N GLU A 393 -20.24 -8.97 -7.25
CA GLU A 393 -20.22 -9.95 -8.33
C GLU A 393 -18.80 -10.35 -8.77
N GLY A 394 -17.79 -9.64 -8.26
CA GLY A 394 -16.38 -9.95 -8.46
C GLY A 394 -15.62 -8.84 -9.18
N PHE A 395 -14.31 -8.83 -8.97
CA PHE A 395 -13.45 -7.70 -9.32
C PHE A 395 -13.35 -7.40 -10.84
N MET A 396 -13.67 -8.36 -11.72
CA MET A 396 -13.73 -8.10 -13.17
C MET A 396 -15.15 -7.80 -13.68
N ALA A 397 -16.17 -7.91 -12.83
CA ALA A 397 -17.57 -7.94 -13.23
C ALA A 397 -18.24 -6.54 -13.24
N GLY A 398 -17.60 -5.51 -12.68
CA GLY A 398 -18.24 -4.21 -12.54
C GLY A 398 -17.30 -3.05 -12.28
N VAL A 399 -17.91 -1.94 -11.86
CA VAL A 399 -17.25 -0.64 -11.68
C VAL A 399 -16.65 -0.55 -10.29
N TRP A 400 -15.34 -0.33 -10.23
CA TRP A 400 -14.64 -0.07 -8.99
C TRP A 400 -14.82 1.38 -8.62
N LYS A 401 -15.45 1.62 -7.47
CA LYS A 401 -15.73 2.96 -6.98
C LYS A 401 -14.55 3.44 -6.15
N LEU A 402 -14.18 4.70 -6.33
CA LEU A 402 -13.17 5.37 -5.52
C LEU A 402 -13.83 6.10 -4.35
N TYR A 403 -13.31 5.86 -3.15
CA TYR A 403 -13.72 6.53 -1.93
C TYR A 403 -12.54 7.24 -1.28
N ARG A 404 -12.84 8.32 -0.56
CA ARG A 404 -11.90 9.00 0.34
C ARG A 404 -12.48 9.00 1.74
N ALA A 405 -11.76 8.42 2.69
CA ALA A 405 -12.05 8.50 4.11
C ALA A 405 -11.32 9.68 4.76
N GLU A 406 -12.03 10.33 5.68
CA GLU A 406 -11.45 11.25 6.64
C GLU A 406 -10.68 10.45 7.71
N THR A 407 -9.63 11.04 8.27
CA THR A 407 -8.86 10.46 9.39
C THR A 407 -9.03 11.32 10.64
N PRO A 408 -8.70 10.82 11.85
CA PRO A 408 -8.62 11.64 13.05
C PRO A 408 -7.42 12.61 13.06
N LEU A 409 -6.61 12.65 11.98
CA LEU A 409 -5.40 13.46 11.89
C LEU A 409 -5.73 14.82 11.26
N ASP A 410 -5.95 15.83 12.10
CA ASP A 410 -6.18 17.22 11.71
C ASP A 410 -5.36 18.17 12.60
N SER A 411 -4.46 18.94 11.99
CA SER A 411 -3.58 19.88 12.71
C SER A 411 -4.38 21.02 13.37
N LYS A 412 -5.57 21.37 12.84
CA LYS A 412 -6.46 22.39 13.40
C LYS A 412 -7.29 21.86 14.58
N GLY A 413 -7.43 20.54 14.72
CA GLY A 413 -8.08 19.89 15.86
C GLY A 413 -7.16 19.71 17.08
N SER A 414 -5.84 19.74 16.88
CA SER A 414 -4.84 19.58 17.97
C SER A 414 -4.61 20.82 18.83
N SER A 415 -5.25 21.95 18.52
CA SER A 415 -5.32 23.08 19.45
C SER A 415 -6.38 22.82 20.51
N THR A 416 -6.23 21.74 21.29
CA THR A 416 -6.75 21.76 22.65
C THR A 416 -6.12 22.99 23.28
N ARG A 417 -6.96 24.00 23.57
CA ARG A 417 -6.58 25.19 24.32
C ARG A 417 -5.74 24.72 25.50
N MET A 418 -4.43 24.96 25.48
CA MET A 418 -3.71 25.17 26.73
C MET A 418 -4.37 26.41 27.32
N LEU A 419 -5.38 26.19 28.15
CA LEU A 419 -5.82 27.17 29.13
C LEU A 419 -4.56 27.48 29.93
N ASN A 420 -3.90 28.59 29.57
CA ASN A 420 -2.98 29.27 30.45
C ASN A 420 -3.81 29.69 31.68
N THR A 421 -3.92 28.80 32.65
CA THR A 421 -4.25 29.20 34.02
C THR A 421 -3.02 29.94 34.54
N LYS A 422 -3.11 31.27 34.55
CA LYS A 422 -2.29 32.11 35.41
C LYS A 422 -2.58 31.82 36.87
#